data_AF-A0A6J7AHG4-F1
#
_entry.id   AF-A0A6J7AHG4-F1
#
_cell.length_a   1.000
_cell.length_b   1.000
_cell.length_c   1.000
_cell.angle_alpha   90.00
_cell.angle_beta   90.00
_cell.angle_gamma   90.00
#
_symmetry.space_group_name_H-M   'P 1'
#
loop_
_entity.id
_entity.type
_entity.pdbx_description
1 polymer ?
#
loop_
_entity_poly.entity_id
_entity_poly.type
_entity_poly.pdbx_seq_one_letter_code
_entity_poly.pdbx_strand_id
1 'polypeptide(L)'
;MTKPTRNTAVALGLLTLLSVGTRITVGVGIVALCGFAFLAHFAASTSQKRGKESSKFLKACGLKLDTGLQCFPFLLAMGCAIPVLIYVAINEAKFGTLFSIPIGHQVFVTSGLAPPGYAAFARTHLVFNGLQYFPTELLWYFRPDVLVISSLFPFVNFPAQIQTVGGTAFAQLTPSSSLTDTMPAILIMSLAGIAIALWPSRFVGDRGDARRASILRPMLLAGVISSLGIFTYASVAHRYLGDTFFFFGIASGAALVMLPVWVSSMRKVVAPLLIGGLVVLIAFSAWVNTGLSLVFSRTFPPSTALSLKQSFQSFRYSLHNDMTSGPSPNVTWGGTLPGVATLGSLYVSGHCDSLFEWNSATWIGLEWSQPAGHQILSVTLPSSATSLPLPLLVRGTQNGSLNVFAVEVSSHHQYRIAYLSQGLNESLFGPPWETSKWYAMPSSRQLTFDLVLAPNPNSALDVVSASSGVHELFYTAAPPNPNLKQTIGALPANLRSDPSLTSQLAPVFPGAVTPSTVTTPICSSLVPPKN
;
A
#
# COMPACT_ATOMS: atom_id res chain seq x y z
N MET A 1 29.19 -18.72 24.20
CA MET A 1 27.72 -18.79 24.28
C MET A 1 27.36 -19.00 25.73
N THR A 2 26.68 -18.02 26.32
CA THR A 2 26.13 -18.10 27.67
C THR A 2 25.08 -19.22 27.75
N LYS A 3 24.96 -19.87 28.91
CA LYS A 3 23.93 -20.91 29.11
C LYS A 3 22.55 -20.27 28.95
N PRO A 4 21.60 -20.93 28.26
CA PRO A 4 20.24 -20.41 28.15
C PRO A 4 19.64 -20.25 29.54
N THR A 5 19.15 -19.06 29.85
CA THR A 5 18.50 -18.77 31.14
C THR A 5 16.98 -18.80 30.99
N ARG A 6 16.26 -19.00 32.11
CA ARG A 6 14.80 -18.85 32.15
C ARG A 6 14.36 -17.50 31.56
N ASN A 7 15.09 -16.43 31.87
CA ASN A 7 14.80 -15.08 31.38
C ASN A 7 14.92 -15.00 29.85
N THR A 8 15.92 -15.67 29.26
CA THR A 8 16.08 -15.72 27.80
C THR A 8 14.90 -16.43 27.13
N ALA A 9 14.40 -17.52 27.71
CA ALA A 9 13.26 -18.25 27.16
C ALA A 9 11.95 -17.46 27.29
N VAL A 10 11.73 -16.76 28.40
CA VAL A 10 10.58 -15.86 28.58
C VAL A 10 10.65 -14.69 27.59
N ALA A 11 11.81 -14.05 27.45
CA ALA A 11 12.01 -12.98 26.49
C ALA A 11 11.76 -13.45 25.06
N LEU A 12 12.24 -14.65 24.69
CA LEU A 12 11.97 -15.24 23.37
C LEU A 12 10.47 -15.48 23.15
N GLY A 13 9.75 -16.01 24.15
CA GLY A 13 8.30 -16.19 24.07
C GLY A 13 7.54 -14.87 23.89
N LEU A 14 7.90 -13.84 24.66
CA LEU A 14 7.32 -12.50 24.53
C LEU A 14 7.61 -11.87 23.16
N LEU A 15 8.85 -11.96 22.67
CA LEU A 15 9.23 -11.46 21.35
C LEU A 15 8.52 -12.22 20.23
N THR A 16 8.31 -13.53 20.39
CA THR A 16 7.55 -14.35 19.44
C THR A 16 6.09 -13.88 19.40
N LEU A 17 5.48 -13.66 20.58
CA LEU A 17 4.11 -13.15 20.69
C LEU A 17 3.97 -11.77 20.03
N LEU A 18 4.88 -10.85 20.33
CA LEU A 18 4.90 -9.51 19.73
C LEU A 18 5.11 -9.57 18.21
N SER A 19 5.97 -10.47 17.74
CA SER A 19 6.22 -10.66 16.30
C SER A 19 4.97 -11.20 15.59
N VAL A 20 4.30 -12.21 16.14
CA VAL A 20 3.04 -12.75 15.60
C VAL A 20 1.95 -11.69 15.62
N GLY A 21 1.83 -10.94 16.72
CA GLY A 21 0.82 -9.89 16.89
C GLY A 21 1.02 -8.68 15.98
N THR A 22 2.25 -8.38 15.58
CA THR A 22 2.56 -7.29 14.64
C THR A 22 2.48 -7.74 13.19
N ARG A 23 3.07 -8.90 12.86
CA ARG A 23 3.08 -9.43 11.49
C ARG A 23 3.24 -10.96 11.51
N ILE A 24 2.15 -11.67 11.20
CA ILE A 24 2.12 -13.14 11.26
C ILE A 24 3.22 -13.80 10.42
N THR A 25 3.51 -13.27 9.23
CA THR A 25 4.56 -13.77 8.32
C THR A 25 5.92 -13.84 9.02
N VAL A 26 6.29 -12.80 9.77
CA VAL A 26 7.53 -12.75 10.56
C VAL A 26 7.44 -13.66 11.77
N GLY A 27 6.33 -13.59 12.52
CA GLY A 27 6.13 -14.36 13.74
C GLY A 27 6.16 -15.89 13.53
N VAL A 28 5.59 -16.38 12.43
CA VAL A 28 5.54 -17.83 12.09
C VAL A 28 6.94 -18.41 11.93
N GLY A 29 7.91 -17.65 11.40
CA GLY A 29 9.31 -18.09 11.34
C GLY A 29 9.89 -18.36 12.72
N ILE A 30 9.66 -17.45 13.67
CA ILE A 30 10.14 -17.59 15.04
C ILE A 30 9.44 -18.76 15.75
N VAL A 31 8.13 -18.92 15.55
CA VAL A 31 7.39 -20.09 16.04
C VAL A 31 7.98 -21.39 15.47
N ALA A 32 8.29 -21.44 14.18
CA ALA A 32 8.92 -22.60 13.54
C ALA A 32 10.33 -22.86 14.10
N LEU A 33 11.11 -21.82 14.39
CA LEU A 33 12.42 -21.94 15.03
C LEU A 33 12.31 -22.56 16.42
N CYS A 34 11.40 -22.03 17.25
CA CYS A 34 11.13 -22.53 18.59
C CYS A 34 10.63 -23.99 18.55
N GLY A 35 9.76 -24.32 17.58
CA GLY A 35 9.24 -25.66 17.35
C GLY A 35 10.34 -26.64 16.94
N PHE A 36 11.23 -26.21 16.03
CA PHE A 36 12.39 -26.98 15.62
C PHE A 36 13.35 -27.23 16.80
N ALA A 37 13.64 -26.19 17.60
CA ALA A 37 14.47 -26.31 18.79
C ALA A 37 13.85 -27.26 19.83
N PHE A 38 12.54 -27.19 20.03
CA PHE A 38 11.80 -28.11 20.89
C PHE A 38 11.90 -29.56 20.39
N LEU A 39 11.62 -29.81 19.11
CA LEU A 39 11.72 -31.14 18.50
C LEU A 39 13.14 -31.70 18.56
N ALA A 40 14.15 -30.87 18.30
CA ALA A 40 15.56 -31.25 18.45
C ALA A 40 15.89 -31.65 19.89
N HIS A 41 15.39 -30.89 20.88
CA HIS A 41 15.58 -31.22 22.30
C HIS A 41 14.86 -32.50 22.71
N PHE A 42 13.66 -32.74 22.19
CA PHE A 42 12.89 -33.95 22.44
C PHE A 42 13.55 -35.19 21.81
N ALA A 43 14.02 -35.07 20.56
CA ALA A 43 14.76 -36.14 19.88
C ALA A 43 16.09 -36.46 20.59
N ALA A 44 16.77 -35.45 21.11
CA ALA A 44 18.01 -35.63 21.86
C ALA A 44 17.79 -36.38 23.19
N SER A 45 16.79 -35.96 23.96
CA SER A 45 16.49 -36.57 25.27
C SER A 45 16.03 -38.02 25.12
N THR A 46 15.25 -38.32 24.08
CA THR A 46 14.83 -39.68 23.76
C THR A 46 15.98 -40.55 23.24
N SER A 47 16.89 -40.00 22.43
CA SER A 47 18.11 -40.72 21.97
C SER A 47 19.06 -41.04 23.13
N GLN A 48 19.25 -40.09 24.05
CA GLN A 48 20.11 -40.28 25.23
C GLN A 48 19.55 -41.36 26.15
N LYS A 49 18.24 -41.38 26.40
CA LYS A 49 17.56 -42.46 27.14
C LYS A 49 17.74 -43.84 26.48
N ARG A 50 17.92 -43.88 25.16
CA ARG A 50 18.13 -45.11 24.37
C ARG A 50 19.61 -45.50 24.22
N GLY A 51 20.54 -44.81 24.88
CA GLY A 51 21.97 -45.11 24.82
C GLY A 51 22.60 -44.93 23.42
N LYS A 52 21.90 -44.29 22.48
CA LYS A 52 22.45 -44.00 21.14
C LYS A 52 23.25 -42.71 21.21
N GLU A 53 24.48 -42.76 20.72
CA GLU A 53 25.33 -41.58 20.51
C GLU A 53 24.48 -40.45 19.88
N SER A 54 24.59 -39.25 20.46
CA SER A 54 23.89 -38.03 20.05
C SER A 54 23.79 -37.95 18.52
N SER A 55 22.55 -37.90 18.02
CA SER A 55 22.23 -38.13 16.62
C SER A 55 23.04 -37.20 15.71
N LYS A 56 23.57 -37.75 14.60
CA LYS A 56 24.29 -36.98 13.54
C LYS A 56 23.54 -35.71 13.14
N PHE A 57 22.21 -35.72 13.25
CA PHE A 57 21.31 -34.60 13.01
C PHE A 57 21.57 -33.39 13.93
N LEU A 58 21.71 -33.57 15.25
CA LEU A 58 21.97 -32.47 16.19
C LEU A 58 23.33 -31.81 15.94
N LYS A 59 24.34 -32.62 15.61
CA LYS A 59 25.66 -32.15 15.18
C LYS A 59 25.57 -31.37 13.87
N ALA A 60 24.74 -31.81 12.92
CA ALA A 60 24.53 -31.11 11.65
C ALA A 60 23.83 -29.74 11.81
N CYS A 61 23.01 -29.57 12.86
CA CYS A 61 22.34 -28.30 13.19
C CYS A 61 23.12 -27.41 14.16
N GLY A 62 24.33 -27.81 14.58
CA GLY A 62 25.16 -27.01 15.49
C GLY A 62 24.66 -26.93 16.93
N LEU A 63 23.63 -27.70 17.29
CA LEU A 63 22.99 -27.63 18.59
C LEU A 63 23.78 -28.43 19.61
N LYS A 64 24.32 -27.76 20.64
CA LYS A 64 24.76 -28.40 21.88
C LYS A 64 23.62 -28.33 22.88
N LEU A 65 23.04 -29.48 23.17
CA LEU A 65 22.05 -29.58 24.24
C LEU A 65 22.77 -29.68 25.57
N ASP A 66 22.62 -28.63 26.37
CA ASP A 66 22.96 -28.65 27.78
C ASP A 66 21.71 -29.15 28.52
N THR A 67 21.68 -30.43 28.91
CA THR A 67 20.52 -31.08 29.53
C THR A 67 20.23 -30.59 30.95
N GLY A 68 20.96 -29.59 31.44
CA GLY A 68 20.87 -29.07 32.80
C GLY A 68 19.57 -28.34 33.14
N LEU A 69 18.82 -27.81 32.17
CA LEU A 69 17.50 -27.20 32.42
C LEU A 69 16.36 -28.11 31.97
N GLN A 70 15.82 -28.89 32.90
CA GLN A 70 14.66 -29.76 32.66
C GLN A 70 13.42 -28.99 32.15
N CYS A 71 13.26 -27.72 32.51
CA CYS A 71 12.12 -26.88 32.09
C CYS A 71 12.27 -26.23 30.72
N PHE A 72 13.47 -26.22 30.11
CA PHE A 72 13.71 -25.52 28.85
C PHE A 72 12.84 -25.99 27.66
N PRO A 73 12.64 -27.30 27.39
CA PRO A 73 11.75 -27.74 26.31
C PRO A 73 10.30 -27.33 26.55
N PHE A 74 9.84 -27.34 27.81
CA PHE A 74 8.51 -26.84 28.15
C PHE A 74 8.38 -25.34 27.84
N LEU A 75 9.38 -24.53 28.19
CA LEU A 75 9.38 -23.10 27.87
C LEU A 75 9.40 -22.83 26.35
N LEU A 76 10.13 -23.62 25.57
CA LEU A 76 10.09 -23.54 24.10
C LEU A 76 8.72 -23.91 23.53
N ALA A 77 8.10 -24.98 24.05
CA ALA A 77 6.76 -25.39 23.64
C ALA A 77 5.72 -24.31 23.94
N MET A 78 5.76 -23.73 25.14
CA MET A 78 4.90 -22.59 25.50
C MET A 78 5.16 -21.36 24.62
N GLY A 79 6.44 -21.08 24.31
CA GLY A 79 6.83 -20.01 23.39
C GLY A 79 6.32 -20.18 21.95
N CYS A 80 6.02 -21.42 21.52
CA CYS A 80 5.37 -21.70 20.24
C CYS A 80 3.84 -21.62 20.35
N ALA A 81 3.28 -22.28 21.36
CA ALA A 81 1.85 -22.50 21.49
C ALA A 81 1.10 -21.22 21.86
N ILE A 82 1.60 -20.44 22.81
CA ILE A 82 0.92 -19.23 23.30
C ILE A 82 0.68 -18.21 22.17
N PRO A 83 1.69 -17.82 21.36
CA PRO A 83 1.46 -16.89 20.24
C PRO A 83 0.41 -17.36 19.24
N VAL A 84 0.43 -18.65 18.89
CA VAL A 84 -0.54 -19.23 17.95
C VAL A 84 -1.95 -19.23 18.56
N LEU A 85 -2.09 -19.64 19.81
CA LEU A 85 -3.39 -19.66 20.50
C LEU A 85 -3.97 -18.26 20.68
N ILE A 86 -3.14 -17.27 21.02
CA ILE A 86 -3.59 -15.87 21.12
C ILE A 86 -4.02 -15.35 19.74
N TYR A 87 -3.26 -15.64 18.69
CA TYR A 87 -3.63 -15.26 17.32
C TYR A 87 -4.99 -15.86 16.92
N VAL A 88 -5.18 -17.17 17.16
CA VAL A 88 -6.45 -17.87 16.90
C VAL A 88 -7.60 -17.26 17.70
N ALA A 89 -7.41 -16.99 18.98
CA ALA A 89 -8.44 -16.40 19.83
C ALA A 89 -8.83 -14.98 19.37
N ILE A 90 -7.85 -14.16 18.98
CA ILE A 90 -8.11 -12.81 18.44
C ILE A 90 -8.87 -12.90 17.11
N ASN A 91 -8.48 -13.80 16.22
CA ASN A 91 -9.17 -13.97 14.94
C ASN A 91 -10.59 -14.50 15.13
N GLU A 92 -10.81 -15.47 16.02
CA GLU A 92 -12.15 -15.97 16.31
C GLU A 92 -13.03 -14.87 16.89
N ALA A 93 -12.52 -14.11 17.87
CA ALA A 93 -13.24 -13.01 18.48
C ALA A 93 -13.57 -11.86 17.51
N LYS A 94 -12.68 -11.57 16.55
CA LYS A 94 -12.87 -10.47 15.58
C LYS A 94 -13.65 -10.88 14.33
N PHE A 95 -13.46 -12.11 13.87
CA PHE A 95 -13.82 -12.54 12.53
C PHE A 95 -14.64 -13.83 12.49
N GLY A 96 -14.79 -14.54 13.61
CA GLY A 96 -15.46 -15.85 13.66
C GLY A 96 -14.72 -16.92 12.85
N THR A 97 -13.40 -16.78 12.67
CA THR A 97 -12.57 -17.80 12.02
C THR A 97 -11.23 -17.93 12.74
N LEU A 98 -10.61 -19.12 12.70
CA LEU A 98 -9.36 -19.38 13.44
C LEU A 98 -8.11 -18.81 12.75
N PHE A 99 -8.00 -18.99 11.42
CA PHE A 99 -6.80 -18.65 10.65
C PHE A 99 -7.07 -17.81 9.40
N SER A 100 -8.34 -17.45 9.17
CA SER A 100 -8.74 -16.70 7.98
C SER A 100 -9.11 -15.28 8.35
N ILE A 101 -9.28 -14.45 7.34
CA ILE A 101 -9.93 -13.15 7.45
C ILE A 101 -11.08 -13.19 6.45
N PRO A 102 -12.30 -12.74 6.81
CA PRO A 102 -13.47 -12.72 5.94
C PRO A 102 -13.30 -11.65 4.84
N ILE A 103 -12.45 -11.95 3.86
CA ILE A 103 -11.99 -11.02 2.82
C ILE A 103 -13.15 -10.56 1.95
N GLY A 104 -14.16 -11.40 1.74
CA GLY A 104 -15.41 -11.01 1.05
C GLY A 104 -16.22 -9.91 1.76
N HIS A 105 -15.97 -9.65 3.05
CA HIS A 105 -16.62 -8.60 3.83
C HIS A 105 -15.76 -7.34 3.97
N GLN A 106 -14.54 -7.33 3.44
CA GLN A 106 -13.69 -6.15 3.51
C GLN A 106 -14.15 -5.12 2.48
N VAL A 107 -14.46 -3.90 2.94
CA VAL A 107 -14.82 -2.76 2.09
C VAL A 107 -13.79 -2.57 0.97
N PHE A 108 -12.50 -2.77 1.27
CA PHE A 108 -11.43 -2.70 0.28
C PHE A 108 -11.64 -3.66 -0.92
N VAL A 109 -12.16 -4.86 -0.67
CA VAL A 109 -12.39 -5.88 -1.70
C VAL A 109 -13.69 -5.63 -2.45
N THR A 110 -14.74 -5.21 -1.74
CA THR A 110 -16.08 -5.00 -2.32
C THR A 110 -16.24 -3.67 -3.04
N SER A 111 -15.47 -2.65 -2.66
CA SER A 111 -15.55 -1.29 -3.24
C SER A 111 -14.25 -0.83 -3.92
N GLY A 112 -13.10 -1.40 -3.56
CA GLY A 112 -11.79 -0.95 -4.05
C GLY A 112 -11.23 -1.73 -5.23
N LEU A 113 -11.79 -2.92 -5.54
CA LEU A 113 -11.42 -3.65 -6.75
C LEU A 113 -12.27 -3.17 -7.92
N ALA A 114 -11.60 -2.81 -9.02
CA ALA A 114 -12.30 -2.62 -10.29
C ALA A 114 -13.15 -3.88 -10.58
N PRO A 115 -14.40 -3.75 -11.07
CA PRO A 115 -15.31 -4.87 -11.26
C PRO A 115 -14.71 -6.10 -11.96
N PRO A 116 -13.83 -5.97 -12.97
CA PRO A 116 -13.17 -7.13 -13.60
C PRO A 116 -12.24 -7.91 -12.64
N GLY A 117 -11.53 -7.21 -11.75
CA GLY A 117 -10.61 -7.83 -10.79
C GLY A 117 -11.34 -8.62 -9.70
N TYR A 118 -12.45 -8.08 -9.18
CA TYR A 118 -13.29 -8.81 -8.23
C TYR A 118 -13.91 -10.06 -8.87
N ALA A 119 -14.44 -9.96 -10.08
CA ALA A 119 -15.05 -11.09 -10.78
C ALA A 119 -14.05 -12.23 -11.05
N ALA A 120 -12.79 -11.88 -11.38
CA ALA A 120 -11.72 -12.87 -11.54
C ALA A 120 -11.35 -13.51 -10.19
N PHE A 121 -11.20 -12.72 -9.12
CA PHE A 121 -10.87 -13.23 -7.79
C PHE A 121 -12.01 -14.04 -7.15
N ALA A 122 -13.27 -13.72 -7.43
CA ALA A 122 -14.41 -14.52 -6.97
C ALA A 122 -14.37 -15.97 -7.50
N ARG A 123 -13.74 -16.20 -8.67
CA ARG A 123 -13.54 -17.55 -9.22
C ARG A 123 -12.57 -18.41 -8.41
N THR A 124 -11.76 -17.81 -7.54
CA THR A 124 -10.87 -18.54 -6.61
C THR A 124 -11.56 -18.85 -5.28
N HIS A 125 -12.89 -18.70 -5.20
CA HIS A 125 -13.67 -18.78 -3.95
C HIS A 125 -13.18 -17.78 -2.89
N LEU A 126 -12.63 -16.64 -3.33
CA LEU A 126 -12.05 -15.62 -2.47
C LEU A 126 -10.90 -16.15 -1.59
N VAL A 127 -10.23 -17.21 -2.04
CA VAL A 127 -9.08 -17.80 -1.34
C VAL A 127 -7.87 -16.90 -1.55
N PHE A 128 -7.49 -16.22 -0.47
CA PHE A 128 -6.40 -15.24 -0.49
C PHE A 128 -5.02 -15.86 -0.28
N ASN A 129 -4.94 -17.11 0.19
CA ASN A 129 -3.69 -17.83 0.34
C ASN A 129 -3.75 -19.17 -0.41
N GLY A 130 -2.81 -19.43 -1.32
CA GLY A 130 -2.77 -20.66 -2.11
C GLY A 130 -1.49 -20.82 -2.93
N LEU A 131 -1.14 -22.07 -3.23
CA LEU A 131 0.07 -22.40 -4.00
C LEU A 131 -0.01 -21.96 -5.47
N GLN A 132 -1.20 -21.71 -6.00
CA GLN A 132 -1.40 -21.21 -7.36
C GLN A 132 -0.79 -19.82 -7.61
N TYR A 133 -0.56 -19.02 -6.55
CA TYR A 133 0.04 -17.70 -6.64
C TYR A 133 1.58 -17.75 -6.67
N PHE A 134 2.15 -18.83 -6.12
CA PHE A 134 3.59 -19.01 -5.93
C PHE A 134 4.44 -18.79 -7.19
N PRO A 135 4.10 -19.33 -8.38
CA PRO A 135 4.91 -19.12 -9.57
C PRO A 135 4.99 -17.65 -10.00
N THR A 136 3.88 -16.91 -9.87
CA THR A 136 3.82 -15.50 -10.24
C THR A 136 4.63 -14.66 -9.25
N GLU A 137 4.42 -14.86 -7.95
CA GLU A 137 5.12 -14.09 -6.92
C GLU A 137 6.63 -14.36 -6.94
N LEU A 138 7.03 -15.63 -7.08
CA LEU A 138 8.44 -16.01 -7.17
C LEU A 138 9.09 -15.40 -8.39
N LEU A 139 8.46 -15.49 -9.57
CA LEU A 139 8.99 -14.89 -10.78
C LEU A 139 9.12 -13.37 -10.60
N TRP A 140 8.05 -12.71 -10.16
CA TRP A 140 8.01 -11.25 -10.05
C TRP A 140 9.04 -10.70 -9.07
N TYR A 141 9.14 -11.27 -7.86
CA TYR A 141 10.04 -10.73 -6.83
C TYR A 141 11.52 -11.02 -7.06
N PHE A 142 11.89 -11.86 -8.04
CA PHE A 142 13.30 -12.15 -8.37
C PHE A 142 13.74 -11.68 -9.77
N ARG A 143 12.82 -11.14 -10.57
CA ARG A 143 13.15 -10.59 -11.89
C ARG A 143 14.13 -9.41 -11.81
N PRO A 144 15.13 -9.32 -12.71
CA PRO A 144 16.12 -8.23 -12.74
C PRO A 144 15.73 -7.05 -13.65
N ASP A 145 14.44 -6.90 -13.98
CA ASP A 145 13.92 -5.95 -14.98
C ASP A 145 12.63 -5.25 -14.53
N VAL A 146 12.40 -5.20 -13.22
CA VAL A 146 11.19 -4.68 -12.56
C VAL A 146 11.46 -3.32 -11.92
N LEU A 147 12.39 -2.54 -12.49
CA LEU A 147 12.70 -1.18 -12.09
C LEU A 147 12.81 -0.29 -13.31
N VAL A 148 12.05 0.81 -13.32
CA VAL A 148 12.11 1.81 -14.39
C VAL A 148 12.95 2.97 -13.90
N ILE A 149 14.05 3.27 -14.59
CA ILE A 149 14.76 4.53 -14.41
C ILE A 149 13.98 5.62 -15.14
N SER A 150 13.69 6.71 -14.45
CA SER A 150 12.85 7.81 -14.94
C SER A 150 13.64 9.11 -15.00
N SER A 151 13.27 10.00 -15.92
CA SER A 151 13.77 11.38 -15.96
C SER A 151 13.09 12.29 -14.93
N LEU A 152 12.00 11.84 -14.31
CA LEU A 152 11.29 12.56 -13.26
C LEU A 152 11.78 12.11 -11.88
N PHE A 153 12.00 13.06 -10.97
CA PHE A 153 12.32 12.75 -9.57
C PHE A 153 11.31 11.75 -8.97
N PRO A 154 11.73 10.76 -8.15
CA PRO A 154 13.08 10.50 -7.64
C PRO A 154 13.97 9.67 -8.59
N PHE A 155 13.72 9.79 -9.90
CA PHE A 155 14.43 9.15 -11.02
C PHE A 155 14.32 7.63 -11.07
N VAL A 156 13.36 7.08 -10.31
CA VAL A 156 12.96 5.67 -10.31
C VAL A 156 11.44 5.58 -10.27
N ASN A 157 10.88 4.57 -10.92
CA ASN A 157 9.46 4.29 -10.92
C ASN A 157 9.19 2.78 -11.03
N PHE A 158 7.96 2.38 -10.74
CA PHE A 158 7.49 1.01 -10.93
C PHE A 158 7.23 0.72 -12.42
N PRO A 159 7.33 -0.55 -12.85
CA PRO A 159 6.94 -0.94 -14.20
C PRO A 159 5.42 -0.88 -14.39
N ALA A 160 4.99 -0.91 -15.66
CA ALA A 160 3.60 -0.65 -16.03
C ALA A 160 2.60 -1.72 -15.56
N GLN A 161 2.94 -3.01 -15.66
CA GLN A 161 2.01 -4.10 -15.34
C GLN A 161 2.72 -5.36 -14.83
N ILE A 162 2.06 -6.03 -13.87
CA ILE A 162 2.45 -7.34 -13.38
C ILE A 162 1.86 -8.40 -14.31
N GLN A 163 2.73 -9.25 -14.86
CA GLN A 163 2.31 -10.41 -15.64
C GLN A 163 2.09 -11.61 -14.73
N THR A 164 0.90 -12.19 -14.79
CA THR A 164 0.57 -13.40 -14.01
C THR A 164 0.96 -14.66 -14.78
N VAL A 165 1.52 -15.64 -14.06
CA VAL A 165 1.87 -16.94 -14.59
C VAL A 165 0.65 -17.86 -14.48
N GLY A 166 0.29 -18.55 -15.57
CA GLY A 166 -0.80 -19.52 -15.58
C GLY A 166 -2.21 -18.90 -15.55
N GLY A 167 -2.35 -17.59 -15.78
CA GLY A 167 -3.66 -16.92 -15.79
C GLY A 167 -4.33 -16.87 -14.41
N THR A 168 -3.57 -17.07 -13.33
CA THR A 168 -4.09 -17.03 -11.96
C THR A 168 -4.68 -15.66 -11.66
N ALA A 169 -5.91 -15.64 -11.12
CA ALA A 169 -6.58 -14.41 -10.73
C ALA A 169 -6.11 -13.95 -9.35
N PHE A 170 -5.44 -12.80 -9.30
CA PHE A 170 -5.02 -12.18 -8.05
C PHE A 170 -6.14 -11.29 -7.51
N ALA A 171 -6.27 -11.24 -6.18
CA ALA A 171 -7.11 -10.26 -5.52
C ALA A 171 -6.62 -8.85 -5.83
N GLN A 172 -5.29 -8.65 -5.83
CA GLN A 172 -4.72 -7.33 -6.00
C GLN A 172 -3.34 -7.41 -6.67
N LEU A 173 -3.14 -6.58 -7.69
CA LEU A 173 -1.85 -6.36 -8.33
C LEU A 173 -1.54 -4.88 -8.21
N THR A 174 -0.63 -4.53 -7.31
CA THR A 174 -0.19 -3.13 -7.13
C THR A 174 1.19 -2.91 -7.74
N PRO A 175 1.51 -1.68 -8.17
CA PRO A 175 2.85 -1.33 -8.60
C PRO A 175 3.91 -1.84 -7.61
N SER A 176 4.84 -2.64 -8.11
CA SER A 176 5.86 -3.30 -7.29
C SER A 176 7.11 -3.59 -8.10
N SER A 177 8.24 -3.62 -7.40
CA SER A 177 9.56 -3.97 -7.93
C SER A 177 10.02 -5.31 -7.35
N SER A 178 11.26 -5.72 -7.62
CA SER A 178 11.83 -7.01 -7.21
C SER A 178 12.93 -6.84 -6.15
N LEU A 179 13.31 -7.94 -5.50
CA LEU A 179 14.49 -7.99 -4.63
C LEU A 179 15.78 -7.75 -5.40
N THR A 180 15.86 -8.27 -6.62
CA THR A 180 17.05 -8.17 -7.47
C THR A 180 17.35 -6.72 -7.83
N ASP A 181 16.32 -5.92 -8.11
CA ASP A 181 16.49 -4.53 -8.50
C ASP A 181 16.57 -3.59 -7.30
N THR A 182 15.78 -3.83 -6.26
CA THR A 182 15.69 -2.89 -5.13
C THR A 182 16.67 -3.18 -4.00
N MET A 183 17.14 -4.41 -3.86
CA MET A 183 18.01 -4.84 -2.76
C MET A 183 19.20 -5.71 -3.21
N PRO A 184 19.92 -5.37 -4.30
CA PRO A 184 20.98 -6.22 -4.85
C PRO A 184 22.10 -6.51 -3.83
N ALA A 185 22.46 -5.55 -2.99
CA ALA A 185 23.48 -5.74 -1.94
C ALA A 185 23.07 -6.84 -0.95
N ILE A 186 21.82 -6.76 -0.47
CA ILE A 186 21.27 -7.74 0.46
C ILE A 186 21.23 -9.11 -0.23
N LEU A 187 20.69 -9.19 -1.44
CA LEU A 187 20.58 -10.45 -2.18
C LEU A 187 21.94 -11.14 -2.36
N ILE A 188 22.97 -10.40 -2.81
CA ILE A 188 24.33 -10.93 -2.98
C ILE A 188 24.90 -11.41 -1.64
N MET A 189 24.77 -10.61 -0.58
CA MET A 189 25.26 -10.98 0.75
C MET A 189 24.49 -12.17 1.33
N SER A 190 23.19 -12.28 1.06
CA SER A 190 22.38 -13.43 1.46
C SER A 190 22.82 -14.70 0.76
N LEU A 191 23.09 -14.66 -0.56
CA LEU A 191 23.63 -15.80 -1.30
C LEU A 191 24.99 -16.24 -0.72
N ALA A 192 25.87 -15.29 -0.40
CA ALA A 192 27.14 -15.58 0.26
C ALA A 192 26.94 -16.21 1.66
N GLY A 193 25.98 -15.71 2.44
CA GLY A 193 25.67 -16.23 3.77
C GLY A 193 25.04 -17.62 3.75
N ILE A 194 24.16 -17.89 2.77
CA ILE A 194 23.63 -19.23 2.51
C ILE A 194 24.77 -20.18 2.13
N ALA A 195 25.66 -19.74 1.23
CA ALA A 195 26.83 -20.52 0.85
C ALA A 195 27.70 -20.85 2.08
N ILE A 196 27.97 -19.89 2.98
CA ILE A 196 28.69 -20.12 4.25
C ILE A 196 27.96 -21.15 5.12
N ALA A 197 26.65 -21.01 5.30
CA ALA A 197 25.87 -21.90 6.17
C ALA A 197 25.82 -23.34 5.64
N LEU A 198 25.81 -23.50 4.31
CA LEU A 198 25.76 -24.79 3.64
C LEU A 198 27.15 -25.38 3.38
N TRP A 199 28.21 -24.58 3.38
CA TRP A 199 29.56 -25.06 3.04
C TRP A 199 30.00 -26.18 3.99
N PRO A 200 30.51 -27.31 3.48
CA PRO A 200 31.06 -28.36 4.33
C PRO A 200 32.20 -27.84 5.23
N SER A 201 32.12 -28.19 6.51
CA SER A 201 33.00 -27.75 7.60
C SER A 201 34.50 -27.92 7.34
N ARG A 202 34.88 -28.85 6.45
CA ARG A 202 36.29 -29.10 6.06
C ARG A 202 36.95 -27.94 5.31
N PHE A 203 36.15 -27.03 4.76
CA PHE A 203 36.65 -25.86 4.02
C PHE A 203 36.54 -24.55 4.82
N VAL A 204 35.85 -24.58 5.97
CA VAL A 204 35.60 -23.41 6.82
C VAL A 204 36.57 -23.46 8.00
N GLY A 205 37.83 -23.10 7.72
CA GLY A 205 38.86 -22.77 8.72
C GLY A 205 38.95 -23.70 9.93
N ASP A 206 39.39 -23.14 11.05
CA ASP A 206 39.58 -23.85 12.31
C ASP A 206 38.24 -24.40 12.85
N ARG A 207 38.25 -25.44 13.69
CA ARG A 207 37.03 -26.14 14.18
C ARG A 207 35.97 -25.21 14.82
N GLY A 208 36.37 -24.01 15.24
CA GLY A 208 35.49 -22.98 15.79
C GLY A 208 34.52 -22.34 14.77
N ASP A 209 34.93 -22.15 13.51
CA ASP A 209 34.15 -21.42 12.50
C ASP A 209 33.09 -22.30 11.84
N ALA A 210 33.43 -23.56 11.56
CA ALA A 210 32.46 -24.58 11.15
C ALA A 210 31.26 -24.70 12.12
N ARG A 211 31.52 -24.54 13.43
CA ARG A 211 30.47 -24.59 14.45
C ARG A 211 29.58 -23.35 14.40
N ARG A 212 30.15 -22.15 14.16
CA ARG A 212 29.37 -20.91 14.00
C ARG A 212 28.45 -20.97 12.79
N ALA A 213 28.91 -21.52 11.67
CA ALA A 213 28.11 -21.69 10.46
C ALA A 213 26.91 -22.62 10.65
N SER A 214 27.05 -23.69 11.44
CA SER A 214 25.96 -24.66 11.65
C SER A 214 24.74 -24.11 12.41
N ILE A 215 24.93 -23.07 13.25
CA ILE A 215 23.85 -22.42 14.02
C ILE A 215 22.96 -21.56 13.11
N LEU A 216 23.49 -21.10 11.97
CA LEU A 216 22.73 -20.32 11.00
C LEU A 216 21.68 -21.16 10.27
N ARG A 217 21.89 -22.48 10.14
CA ARG A 217 20.98 -23.38 9.40
C ARG A 217 19.55 -23.36 9.92
N PRO A 218 19.28 -23.59 11.24
CA PRO A 218 17.92 -23.50 11.76
C PRO A 218 17.35 -22.07 11.65
N MET A 219 18.18 -21.02 11.76
CA MET A 219 17.72 -19.64 11.59
C MET A 219 17.33 -19.32 10.14
N LEU A 220 18.11 -19.82 9.16
CA LEU A 220 17.79 -19.71 7.74
C LEU A 220 16.53 -20.50 7.39
N LEU A 221 16.37 -21.71 7.93
CA LEU A 221 15.15 -22.50 7.74
C LEU A 221 13.92 -21.77 8.29
N ALA A 222 14.02 -21.20 9.49
CA ALA A 222 12.98 -20.35 10.06
C ALA A 222 12.69 -19.12 9.19
N GLY A 223 13.74 -18.52 8.63
CA GLY A 223 13.63 -17.44 7.64
C GLY A 223 12.85 -17.84 6.39
N VAL A 224 13.17 -19.00 5.81
CA VAL A 224 12.45 -19.55 4.65
C VAL A 224 10.98 -19.75 4.99
N ILE A 225 10.68 -20.41 6.12
CA ILE A 225 9.29 -20.67 6.54
C ILE A 225 8.51 -19.37 6.73
N SER A 226 9.14 -18.35 7.32
CA SER A 226 8.57 -17.00 7.45
C SER A 226 8.23 -16.36 6.10
N SER A 227 9.13 -16.50 5.13
CA SER A 227 9.00 -15.86 3.81
C SER A 227 8.04 -16.62 2.88
N LEU A 228 7.93 -17.94 3.03
CA LEU A 228 7.08 -18.79 2.19
C LEU A 228 5.61 -18.37 2.23
N GLY A 229 5.14 -17.85 3.36
CA GLY A 229 3.76 -17.38 3.50
C GLY A 229 3.42 -16.33 2.45
N ILE A 230 4.32 -15.38 2.20
CA ILE A 230 4.13 -14.26 1.26
C ILE A 230 3.85 -14.79 -0.14
N PHE A 231 4.67 -15.71 -0.63
CA PHE A 231 4.56 -16.26 -1.99
C PHE A 231 3.24 -17.00 -2.24
N THR A 232 2.46 -17.26 -1.19
CA THR A 232 1.13 -17.85 -1.33
C THR A 232 0.02 -16.82 -1.31
N TYR A 233 0.29 -15.51 -1.22
CA TYR A 233 -0.75 -14.49 -1.18
C TYR A 233 -1.36 -14.27 -2.56
N ALA A 234 -2.66 -13.97 -2.60
CA ALA A 234 -3.37 -13.53 -3.80
C ALA A 234 -3.10 -12.05 -4.10
N SER A 235 -1.98 -11.49 -3.65
CA SER A 235 -1.69 -10.07 -3.75
C SER A 235 -0.21 -9.79 -3.98
N VAL A 236 0.12 -9.20 -5.13
CA VAL A 236 1.48 -8.72 -5.42
C VAL A 236 1.57 -7.25 -5.06
N ALA A 237 2.43 -6.93 -4.09
CA ALA A 237 2.62 -5.57 -3.61
C ALA A 237 4.04 -5.29 -3.12
N HIS A 238 4.52 -4.08 -3.37
CA HIS A 238 5.89 -3.69 -3.04
C HIS A 238 6.19 -3.86 -1.53
N ARG A 239 5.20 -3.61 -0.67
CA ARG A 239 5.31 -3.78 0.79
C ARG A 239 5.62 -5.20 1.25
N TYR A 240 5.35 -6.21 0.42
CA TYR A 240 5.61 -7.61 0.75
C TYR A 240 7.06 -8.02 0.51
N LEU A 241 7.83 -7.26 -0.27
CA LEU A 241 9.29 -7.44 -0.33
C LEU A 241 9.92 -7.36 1.07
N GLY A 242 9.43 -6.42 1.90
CA GLY A 242 9.88 -6.26 3.28
C GLY A 242 9.61 -7.47 4.18
N ASP A 243 8.64 -8.33 3.84
CA ASP A 243 8.39 -9.56 4.60
C ASP A 243 9.47 -10.61 4.36
N THR A 244 10.10 -10.61 3.18
CA THR A 244 11.22 -11.51 2.88
C THR A 244 12.53 -11.10 3.58
N PHE A 245 12.59 -9.87 4.10
CA PHE A 245 13.77 -9.33 4.77
C PHE A 245 14.20 -10.16 5.97
N PHE A 246 13.30 -10.88 6.64
CA PHE A 246 13.68 -11.74 7.74
C PHE A 246 14.64 -12.86 7.28
N PHE A 247 14.33 -13.54 6.17
CA PHE A 247 15.24 -14.53 5.59
C PHE A 247 16.53 -13.91 5.06
N PHE A 248 16.38 -12.89 4.20
CA PHE A 248 17.53 -12.29 3.53
C PHE A 248 18.44 -11.55 4.49
N GLY A 249 17.90 -10.86 5.48
CA GLY A 249 18.65 -10.16 6.53
C GLY A 249 19.46 -11.08 7.43
N ILE A 250 18.90 -12.24 7.83
CA ILE A 250 19.66 -13.25 8.57
C ILE A 250 20.81 -13.79 7.72
N ALA A 251 20.52 -14.13 6.46
CA ALA A 251 21.52 -14.64 5.52
C ALA A 251 22.62 -13.60 5.25
N SER A 252 22.26 -12.34 4.98
CA SER A 252 23.23 -11.28 4.70
C SER A 252 24.07 -10.94 5.93
N GLY A 253 23.48 -11.00 7.13
CA GLY A 253 24.20 -10.84 8.40
C GLY A 253 25.29 -11.89 8.60
N ALA A 254 25.04 -13.14 8.21
CA ALA A 254 26.05 -14.18 8.25
C ALA A 254 27.26 -13.87 7.36
N ALA A 255 27.04 -13.40 6.14
CA ALA A 255 28.11 -12.97 5.24
C ALA A 255 28.84 -11.73 5.77
N LEU A 256 28.11 -10.78 6.36
CA LEU A 256 28.70 -9.56 6.90
C LEU A 256 29.70 -9.85 8.03
N VAL A 257 29.41 -10.83 8.89
CA VAL A 257 30.34 -11.25 9.96
C VAL A 257 31.62 -11.88 9.40
N MET A 258 31.54 -12.56 8.25
CA MET A 258 32.70 -13.17 7.59
C MET A 258 33.47 -12.20 6.71
N LEU A 259 32.86 -11.07 6.33
CA LEU A 259 33.44 -10.09 5.41
C LEU A 259 34.85 -9.62 5.84
N PRO A 260 35.15 -9.30 7.12
CA PRO A 260 36.50 -8.88 7.51
C PRO A 260 37.57 -9.98 7.31
N VAL A 261 37.19 -11.25 7.49
CA VAL A 261 38.09 -12.40 7.28
C VAL A 261 38.39 -12.59 5.80
N TRP A 262 37.39 -12.41 4.94
CA TRP A 262 37.58 -12.45 3.49
C TRP A 262 38.41 -11.27 3.00
N VAL A 263 38.09 -10.06 3.46
CA VAL A 263 38.80 -8.84 3.05
C VAL A 263 40.28 -8.88 3.47
N SER A 264 40.60 -9.40 4.66
CA SER A 264 41.99 -9.48 5.16
C SER A 264 42.86 -10.50 4.41
N SER A 265 42.24 -11.51 3.78
CA SER A 265 42.92 -12.51 2.96
C SER A 265 43.01 -12.14 1.47
N MET A 266 42.29 -11.10 1.04
CA MET A 266 42.32 -10.61 -0.35
C MET A 266 43.55 -9.76 -0.65
N ARG A 267 43.90 -9.66 -1.94
CA ARG A 267 44.92 -8.71 -2.41
C ARG A 267 44.50 -7.28 -2.05
N LYS A 268 45.48 -6.42 -1.73
CA LYS A 268 45.28 -5.00 -1.35
C LYS A 268 44.42 -4.18 -2.33
N VAL A 269 44.34 -4.59 -3.59
CA VAL A 269 43.52 -3.93 -4.63
C VAL A 269 42.09 -4.47 -4.69
N VAL A 270 41.88 -5.76 -4.39
CA VAL A 270 40.56 -6.42 -4.50
C VAL A 270 39.65 -6.05 -3.33
N ALA A 271 40.22 -6.01 -2.11
CA ALA A 271 39.53 -5.61 -0.90
C ALA A 271 38.78 -4.26 -1.02
N PRO A 272 39.43 -3.14 -1.41
CA PRO A 272 38.75 -1.86 -1.55
C PRO A 272 37.72 -1.85 -2.68
N LEU A 273 37.93 -2.59 -3.77
CA LEU A 273 36.94 -2.70 -4.85
C LEU A 273 35.67 -3.43 -4.40
N LEU A 274 35.82 -4.53 -3.65
CA LEU A 274 34.68 -5.25 -3.07
C LEU A 274 33.89 -4.36 -2.11
N ILE A 275 34.58 -3.68 -1.19
CA ILE A 275 33.95 -2.79 -0.21
C ILE A 275 33.28 -1.62 -0.92
N GLY A 276 33.98 -0.97 -1.87
CA GLY A 276 33.44 0.13 -2.66
C GLY A 276 32.20 -0.27 -3.44
N GLY A 277 32.24 -1.43 -4.12
CA GLY A 277 31.09 -1.99 -4.83
C GLY A 277 29.90 -2.26 -3.91
N LEU A 278 30.12 -2.84 -2.73
CA LEU A 278 29.07 -3.08 -1.75
C LEU A 278 28.45 -1.76 -1.24
N VAL A 279 29.27 -0.74 -0.97
CA VAL A 279 28.81 0.59 -0.56
C VAL A 279 27.93 1.22 -1.64
N VAL A 280 28.35 1.15 -2.91
CA VAL A 280 27.56 1.65 -4.05
C VAL A 280 26.22 0.92 -4.15
N LEU A 281 26.21 -0.41 -4.02
CA LEU A 281 24.96 -1.19 -4.06
C LEU A 281 24.03 -0.90 -2.89
N ILE A 282 24.57 -0.64 -1.68
CA ILE A 282 23.78 -0.24 -0.51
C ILE A 282 23.16 1.15 -0.75
N ALA A 283 23.96 2.12 -1.21
CA ALA A 283 23.47 3.46 -1.53
C ALA A 283 22.40 3.44 -2.63
N PHE A 284 22.62 2.63 -3.67
CA PHE A 284 21.63 2.39 -4.72
C PHE A 284 20.33 1.77 -4.16
N SER A 285 20.44 0.72 -3.33
CA SER A 285 19.28 0.08 -2.70
C SER A 285 18.48 1.08 -1.85
N ALA A 286 19.17 1.93 -1.08
CA ALA A 286 18.54 2.98 -0.28
C ALA A 286 17.81 4.00 -1.16
N TRP A 287 18.47 4.51 -2.20
CA TRP A 287 17.87 5.45 -3.14
C TRP A 287 16.63 4.85 -3.83
N VAL A 288 16.73 3.63 -4.37
CA VAL A 288 15.62 2.97 -5.06
C VAL A 288 14.44 2.74 -4.11
N ASN A 289 14.66 2.15 -2.93
CA ASN A 289 13.56 1.87 -2.00
C ASN A 289 12.91 3.15 -1.47
N THR A 290 13.70 4.18 -1.14
CA THR A 290 13.17 5.48 -0.71
C THR A 290 12.42 6.16 -1.85
N GLY A 291 12.95 6.12 -3.07
CA GLY A 291 12.31 6.69 -4.25
C GLY A 291 10.99 6.02 -4.58
N LEU A 292 10.97 4.69 -4.65
CA LEU A 292 9.75 3.91 -4.88
C LEU A 292 8.73 4.09 -3.75
N SER A 293 9.16 4.18 -2.49
CA SER A 293 8.27 4.46 -1.36
C SER A 293 7.66 5.86 -1.44
N LEU A 294 8.44 6.85 -1.88
CA LEU A 294 7.96 8.21 -2.08
C LEU A 294 6.95 8.27 -3.22
N VAL A 295 7.27 7.70 -4.39
CA VAL A 295 6.32 7.62 -5.51
C VAL A 295 5.05 6.90 -5.03
N PHE A 296 5.20 5.74 -4.41
CA PHE A 296 4.05 4.97 -3.94
C PHE A 296 3.15 5.78 -3.01
N SER A 297 3.69 6.33 -1.93
CA SER A 297 2.90 7.09 -0.95
C SER A 297 2.25 8.35 -1.52
N ARG A 298 2.82 8.95 -2.56
CA ARG A 298 2.35 10.23 -3.13
C ARG A 298 1.46 10.08 -4.35
N THR A 299 1.46 8.97 -5.07
CA THR A 299 0.66 8.83 -6.32
C THR A 299 -0.41 7.74 -6.26
N PHE A 300 -0.11 6.56 -5.71
CA PHE A 300 -0.98 5.39 -5.91
C PHE A 300 -2.12 5.19 -4.91
N PRO A 301 -1.96 5.39 -3.58
CA PRO A 301 -3.05 5.17 -2.66
C PRO A 301 -4.26 6.03 -3.04
N PRO A 302 -5.47 5.43 -3.07
CA PRO A 302 -6.69 6.19 -3.31
C PRO A 302 -6.95 7.19 -2.18
N SER A 303 -6.43 6.92 -0.97
CA SER A 303 -6.55 7.79 0.20
C SER A 303 -5.55 8.95 0.23
N THR A 304 -4.61 9.04 -0.72
CA THR A 304 -3.69 10.19 -0.77
C THR A 304 -4.45 11.40 -1.24
N ALA A 305 -4.50 12.45 -0.41
CA ALA A 305 -5.17 13.71 -0.72
C ALA A 305 -4.73 14.25 -2.09
N LEU A 306 -5.71 14.71 -2.88
CA LEU A 306 -5.48 15.18 -4.24
C LEU A 306 -4.42 16.30 -4.28
N SER A 307 -4.50 17.26 -3.36
CA SER A 307 -3.54 18.37 -3.24
C SER A 307 -2.10 17.89 -3.07
N LEU A 308 -1.90 16.77 -2.36
CA LEU A 308 -0.59 16.20 -2.17
C LEU A 308 -0.09 15.49 -3.44
N LYS A 309 -0.99 14.80 -4.18
CA LYS A 309 -0.66 14.22 -5.50
C LYS A 309 -0.25 15.33 -6.47
N GLN A 310 -1.06 16.38 -6.57
CA GLN A 310 -0.81 17.55 -7.40
C GLN A 310 0.54 18.20 -7.06
N SER A 311 0.77 18.48 -5.77
CA SER A 311 2.03 19.10 -5.32
C SER A 311 3.24 18.25 -5.68
N PHE A 312 3.14 16.94 -5.52
CA PHE A 312 4.23 16.02 -5.88
C PHE A 312 4.47 16.00 -7.39
N GLN A 313 3.43 15.93 -8.22
CA GLN A 313 3.59 15.95 -9.67
C GLN A 313 4.13 17.30 -10.16
N SER A 314 3.60 18.41 -9.65
CA SER A 314 4.11 19.75 -9.94
C SER A 314 5.61 19.85 -9.64
N PHE A 315 6.05 19.39 -8.46
CA PHE A 315 7.46 19.36 -8.10
C PHE A 315 8.31 18.55 -9.09
N ARG A 316 7.84 17.35 -9.49
CA ARG A 316 8.57 16.47 -10.41
C ARG A 316 8.78 17.10 -11.78
N TYR A 317 7.74 17.72 -12.35
CA TYR A 317 7.83 18.35 -13.67
C TYR A 317 8.56 19.69 -13.62
N SER A 318 8.38 20.48 -12.56
CA SER A 318 9.15 21.71 -12.34
C SER A 318 10.65 21.41 -12.30
N LEU A 319 11.07 20.45 -11.48
CA LEU A 319 12.48 20.03 -11.41
C LEU A 319 12.99 19.49 -12.75
N HIS A 320 12.16 18.75 -13.50
CA HIS A 320 12.54 18.24 -14.81
C HIS A 320 12.77 19.37 -15.82
N ASN A 321 11.91 20.38 -15.82
CA ASN A 321 12.02 21.56 -16.69
C ASN A 321 13.24 22.43 -16.30
N ASP A 322 13.59 22.50 -15.02
CA ASP A 322 14.80 23.19 -14.55
C ASP A 322 16.08 22.46 -14.98
N MET A 323 16.04 21.12 -15.04
CA MET A 323 17.19 20.29 -15.41
C MET A 323 17.34 20.07 -16.92
N THR A 324 16.25 20.18 -17.69
CA THR A 324 16.22 19.83 -19.11
C THR A 324 15.33 20.77 -19.89
N SER A 325 15.73 21.11 -21.12
CA SER A 325 14.93 21.94 -22.04
C SER A 325 14.00 21.12 -22.94
N GLY A 326 13.77 19.84 -22.61
CA GLY A 326 13.05 18.89 -23.45
C GLY A 326 11.53 18.94 -23.25
N PRO A 327 10.75 18.20 -24.08
CA PRO A 327 9.33 18.01 -23.83
C PRO A 327 9.11 17.24 -22.52
N SER A 328 8.00 17.50 -21.85
CA SER A 328 7.66 16.84 -20.59
C SER A 328 7.48 15.33 -20.81
N PRO A 329 8.18 14.47 -20.05
CA PRO A 329 8.20 13.03 -20.29
C PRO A 329 6.87 12.39 -19.88
N ASN A 330 6.45 11.36 -20.62
CA ASN A 330 5.20 10.62 -20.35
C ASN A 330 3.93 11.49 -20.31
N VAL A 331 3.92 12.62 -21.02
CA VAL A 331 2.72 13.44 -21.19
C VAL A 331 2.16 13.22 -22.59
N THR A 332 0.85 13.09 -22.68
CA THR A 332 0.10 13.01 -23.95
C THR A 332 -1.07 13.99 -23.93
N TRP A 333 -1.49 14.46 -25.10
CA TRP A 333 -2.56 15.44 -25.27
C TRP A 333 -3.62 14.92 -26.23
N GLY A 334 -4.89 15.24 -26.00
CA GLY A 334 -5.96 14.95 -26.96
C GLY A 334 -7.37 15.21 -26.42
N GLY A 335 -8.40 14.86 -27.20
CA GLY A 335 -9.80 15.03 -26.80
C GLY A 335 -10.42 13.83 -26.06
N THR A 336 -9.83 12.64 -26.14
CA THR A 336 -10.40 11.40 -25.58
C THR A 336 -9.36 10.60 -24.81
N LEU A 337 -9.66 10.27 -23.55
CA LEU A 337 -8.76 9.49 -22.71
C LEU A 337 -8.41 8.14 -23.36
N PRO A 338 -7.12 7.78 -23.46
CA PRO A 338 -6.69 6.48 -23.95
C PRO A 338 -7.24 5.36 -23.05
N GLY A 339 -7.53 4.19 -23.61
CA GLY A 339 -7.98 3.06 -22.79
C GLY A 339 -6.90 2.51 -21.85
N VAL A 340 -5.63 2.62 -22.24
CA VAL A 340 -4.46 2.11 -21.49
C VAL A 340 -3.29 3.06 -21.69
N ALA A 341 -2.46 3.23 -20.65
CA ALA A 341 -1.19 3.96 -20.72
C ALA A 341 -0.11 3.30 -19.85
N THR A 342 1.11 3.82 -19.91
CA THR A 342 2.17 3.40 -18.97
C THR A 342 1.94 4.04 -17.61
N LEU A 343 2.36 3.36 -16.56
CA LEU A 343 2.14 3.80 -15.18
C LEU A 343 2.74 5.20 -14.92
N GLY A 344 1.93 6.10 -14.37
CA GLY A 344 2.31 7.48 -14.09
C GLY A 344 2.34 8.39 -15.33
N SER A 345 1.84 7.91 -16.49
CA SER A 345 1.59 8.78 -17.64
C SER A 345 0.58 9.85 -17.30
N LEU A 346 0.83 11.05 -17.81
CA LEU A 346 -0.12 12.15 -17.77
C LEU A 346 -0.86 12.29 -19.10
N TYR A 347 -2.14 12.64 -19.00
CA TYR A 347 -2.96 12.98 -20.13
C TYR A 347 -3.62 14.34 -19.93
N VAL A 348 -3.37 15.24 -20.86
CA VAL A 348 -3.98 16.56 -20.91
C VAL A 348 -5.16 16.50 -21.88
N SER A 349 -6.35 16.82 -21.36
CA SER A 349 -7.56 16.96 -22.16
C SER A 349 -7.81 18.42 -22.51
N GLY A 350 -8.09 18.68 -23.79
CA GLY A 350 -8.38 20.02 -24.30
C GLY A 350 -7.21 21.01 -24.11
N HIS A 351 -7.52 22.27 -23.79
CA HIS A 351 -6.50 23.32 -23.61
C HIS A 351 -6.15 23.48 -22.12
N CYS A 352 -5.64 22.40 -21.50
CA CYS A 352 -5.54 22.27 -20.06
C CYS A 352 -6.91 22.30 -19.34
N ASP A 353 -7.95 21.80 -20.01
CA ASP A 353 -9.27 21.74 -19.40
C ASP A 353 -9.27 20.74 -18.25
N SER A 354 -8.56 19.62 -18.41
CA SER A 354 -8.30 18.66 -17.33
C SER A 354 -6.99 17.91 -17.54
N LEU A 355 -6.36 17.52 -16.44
CA LEU A 355 -5.14 16.73 -16.39
C LEU A 355 -5.44 15.42 -15.65
N PHE A 356 -5.01 14.29 -16.20
CA PHE A 356 -5.19 12.98 -15.60
C PHE A 356 -3.86 12.25 -15.46
N GLU A 357 -3.76 11.37 -14.47
CA GLU A 357 -2.67 10.41 -14.28
C GLU A 357 -3.18 8.98 -14.39
N TRP A 358 -2.45 8.14 -15.13
CA TRP A 358 -2.74 6.71 -15.21
C TRP A 358 -2.16 5.93 -14.02
N ASN A 359 -3.02 5.28 -13.22
CA ASN A 359 -2.60 4.57 -11.99
C ASN A 359 -2.38 3.05 -12.17
N SER A 360 -2.27 2.56 -13.41
CA SER A 360 -2.26 1.14 -13.86
C SER A 360 -3.63 0.55 -14.20
N ALA A 361 -4.73 1.14 -13.73
CA ALA A 361 -6.08 0.61 -13.93
C ALA A 361 -7.07 1.63 -14.51
N THR A 362 -6.95 2.90 -14.12
CA THR A 362 -7.81 3.99 -14.56
C THR A 362 -7.04 5.30 -14.61
N TRP A 363 -7.57 6.24 -15.38
CA TRP A 363 -7.20 7.64 -15.28
C TRP A 363 -7.80 8.23 -14.02
N ILE A 364 -6.94 8.82 -13.19
CA ILE A 364 -7.31 9.62 -12.02
C ILE A 364 -7.13 11.08 -12.43
N GLY A 365 -8.13 11.94 -12.22
CA GLY A 365 -7.93 13.36 -12.48
C GLY A 365 -7.01 13.99 -11.43
N LEU A 366 -6.07 14.80 -11.91
CA LEU A 366 -5.14 15.58 -11.12
C LEU A 366 -5.53 17.04 -11.10
N GLU A 367 -5.91 17.62 -12.23
CA GLU A 367 -6.35 19.02 -12.31
C GLU A 367 -7.57 19.15 -13.20
N TRP A 368 -8.37 20.16 -12.92
CA TRP A 368 -9.53 20.52 -13.71
C TRP A 368 -9.61 22.04 -13.75
N SER A 369 -9.97 22.55 -14.91
CA SER A 369 -10.34 23.94 -15.12
C SER A 369 -11.80 24.19 -14.71
N GLN A 370 -12.20 25.47 -14.67
CA GLN A 370 -13.60 25.85 -14.50
C GLN A 370 -14.54 25.21 -15.54
N PRO A 371 -14.24 25.26 -16.87
CA PRO A 371 -15.02 24.55 -17.88
C PRO A 371 -15.18 23.04 -17.63
N ALA A 372 -14.17 22.40 -17.02
CA ALA A 372 -14.21 20.98 -16.71
C ALA A 372 -14.94 20.64 -15.39
N GLY A 373 -15.52 21.64 -14.71
CA GLY A 373 -16.36 21.44 -13.52
C GLY A 373 -15.66 21.66 -12.18
N HIS A 374 -14.47 22.26 -12.16
CA HIS A 374 -13.81 22.68 -10.92
C HIS A 374 -14.26 24.08 -10.52
N GLN A 375 -14.74 24.22 -9.29
CA GLN A 375 -15.22 25.48 -8.75
C GLN A 375 -14.57 25.71 -7.37
N ILE A 376 -13.91 26.86 -7.20
CA ILE A 376 -13.50 27.33 -5.87
C ILE A 376 -14.52 28.37 -5.43
N LEU A 377 -15.24 28.09 -4.34
CA LEU A 377 -16.31 28.94 -3.83
C LEU A 377 -15.92 29.52 -2.47
N SER A 378 -15.82 30.84 -2.38
CA SER A 378 -15.79 31.52 -1.09
C SER A 378 -17.22 31.79 -0.64
N VAL A 379 -17.61 31.16 0.45
CA VAL A 379 -18.97 31.12 0.96
C VAL A 379 -19.02 31.79 2.33
N THR A 380 -19.87 32.79 2.49
CA THR A 380 -20.21 33.37 3.79
C THR A 380 -21.47 32.71 4.31
N LEU A 381 -21.35 31.91 5.38
CA LEU A 381 -22.48 31.19 5.95
C LEU A 381 -23.46 32.12 6.67
N PRO A 382 -24.78 31.82 6.65
CA PRO A 382 -25.77 32.60 7.38
C PRO A 382 -25.55 32.55 8.89
N SER A 383 -26.02 33.59 9.57
CA SER A 383 -25.93 33.70 11.04
C SER A 383 -26.87 32.77 11.79
N SER A 384 -27.96 32.37 11.14
CA SER A 384 -29.05 31.62 11.74
C SER A 384 -28.92 30.14 11.39
N ALA A 385 -29.30 29.29 12.34
CA ALA A 385 -29.39 27.85 12.12
C ALA A 385 -30.36 27.54 10.97
N THR A 386 -30.06 26.46 10.25
CA THR A 386 -30.85 26.00 9.11
C THR A 386 -31.45 24.66 9.46
N SER A 387 -32.76 24.49 9.22
CA SER A 387 -33.44 23.19 9.44
C SER A 387 -33.16 22.17 8.32
N LEU A 388 -32.63 22.62 7.17
CA LEU A 388 -32.30 21.81 6.02
C LEU A 388 -30.95 22.24 5.42
N PRO A 389 -30.22 21.33 4.75
CA PRO A 389 -29.03 21.69 3.99
C PRO A 389 -29.33 22.77 2.95
N LEU A 390 -28.55 23.85 2.98
CA LEU A 390 -28.64 24.95 2.02
C LEU A 390 -27.80 24.62 0.78
N PRO A 391 -28.40 24.48 -0.40
CA PRO A 391 -27.66 24.18 -1.62
C PRO A 391 -26.70 25.33 -1.93
N LEU A 392 -25.46 24.98 -2.25
CA LEU A 392 -24.42 25.89 -2.73
C LEU A 392 -24.22 25.72 -4.23
N LEU A 393 -24.13 24.47 -4.67
CA LEU A 393 -23.87 24.11 -6.06
C LEU A 393 -24.81 23.01 -6.48
N VAL A 394 -25.50 23.22 -7.61
CA VAL A 394 -26.39 22.23 -8.21
C VAL A 394 -25.88 21.91 -9.60
N ARG A 395 -25.72 20.62 -9.89
CA ARG A 395 -25.36 20.14 -11.23
C ARG A 395 -26.38 19.11 -11.70
N GLY A 396 -26.99 19.40 -12.85
CA GLY A 396 -27.76 18.40 -13.59
C GLY A 396 -26.85 17.43 -14.32
N THR A 397 -27.24 16.16 -14.37
CA THR A 397 -26.65 15.17 -15.27
C THR A 397 -27.50 15.07 -16.54
N GLN A 398 -26.92 14.51 -17.61
CA GLN A 398 -27.62 14.29 -18.87
C GLN A 398 -28.87 13.39 -18.72
N ASN A 399 -28.91 12.56 -17.67
CA ASN A 399 -30.03 11.66 -17.39
C ASN A 399 -31.13 12.31 -16.54
N GLY A 400 -31.02 13.61 -16.23
CA GLY A 400 -31.98 14.33 -15.39
C GLY A 400 -31.78 14.12 -13.88
N SER A 401 -30.74 13.40 -13.46
CA SER A 401 -30.33 13.35 -12.06
C SER A 401 -29.70 14.69 -11.65
N LEU A 402 -29.84 15.04 -10.37
CA LEU A 402 -29.18 16.20 -9.77
C LEU A 402 -28.15 15.77 -8.74
N ASN A 403 -26.97 16.35 -8.83
CA ASN A 403 -25.97 16.38 -7.76
C ASN A 403 -26.05 17.73 -7.07
N VAL A 404 -26.27 17.73 -5.76
CA VAL A 404 -26.42 18.92 -4.94
C VAL A 404 -25.37 18.90 -3.84
N PHE A 405 -24.49 19.88 -3.88
CA PHE A 405 -23.59 20.20 -2.79
C PHE A 405 -24.24 21.29 -1.92
N ALA A 406 -24.33 21.03 -0.62
CA ALA A 406 -25.01 21.88 0.34
C ALA A 406 -24.23 22.00 1.65
N VAL A 407 -24.59 23.02 2.44
CA VAL A 407 -24.08 23.21 3.80
C VAL A 407 -25.25 23.40 4.75
N GLU A 408 -25.16 22.77 5.92
CA GLU A 408 -26.11 22.95 7.00
C GLU A 408 -25.43 23.66 8.17
N VAL A 409 -26.13 24.62 8.78
CA VAL A 409 -25.67 25.41 9.91
C VAL A 409 -26.48 25.06 11.15
N SER A 410 -25.81 24.73 12.25
CA SER A 410 -26.40 24.43 13.54
C SER A 410 -26.55 25.68 14.40
N SER A 411 -27.48 25.65 15.36
CA SER A 411 -27.64 26.68 16.40
C SER A 411 -26.41 26.81 17.31
N HIS A 412 -25.56 25.78 17.37
CA HIS A 412 -24.37 25.73 18.22
C HIS A 412 -23.10 26.29 17.56
N HIS A 413 -23.24 27.21 16.58
CA HIS A 413 -22.09 27.77 15.83
C HIS A 413 -21.23 26.68 15.17
N GLN A 414 -21.91 25.69 14.58
CA GLN A 414 -21.29 24.61 13.83
C GLN A 414 -21.87 24.55 12.43
N TYR A 415 -21.11 23.97 11.51
CA TYR A 415 -21.59 23.65 10.16
C TYR A 415 -21.27 22.20 9.81
N ARG A 416 -22.00 21.63 8.87
CA ARG A 416 -21.63 20.37 8.22
C ARG A 416 -21.88 20.46 6.73
N ILE A 417 -21.13 19.65 6.00
CA ILE A 417 -21.25 19.52 4.56
C ILE A 417 -22.29 18.44 4.28
N ALA A 418 -23.15 18.68 3.29
CA ALA A 418 -24.15 17.72 2.86
C ALA A 418 -24.06 17.55 1.34
N TYR A 419 -24.14 16.32 0.89
CA TYR A 419 -24.14 15.97 -0.51
C TYR A 419 -25.35 15.08 -0.84
N LEU A 420 -26.03 15.40 -1.93
CA LEU A 420 -27.17 14.65 -2.44
C LEU A 420 -26.88 14.30 -3.89
N SER A 421 -26.88 13.01 -4.22
CA SER A 421 -26.78 12.51 -5.58
C SER A 421 -28.06 11.77 -5.94
N GLN A 422 -28.91 12.37 -6.78
CA GLN A 422 -30.14 11.72 -7.23
C GLN A 422 -29.83 10.56 -8.18
N GLY A 423 -30.42 9.40 -7.91
CA GLY A 423 -30.19 8.16 -8.66
C GLY A 423 -29.55 7.03 -7.84
N LEU A 424 -29.14 7.32 -6.60
CA LEU A 424 -28.78 6.29 -5.61
C LEU A 424 -30.07 5.79 -4.92
N ASN A 425 -30.19 4.47 -4.72
CA ASN A 425 -31.40 3.81 -4.17
C ASN A 425 -31.88 4.42 -2.84
N GLU A 426 -33.04 5.08 -2.82
CA GLU A 426 -33.72 5.52 -1.58
C GLU A 426 -34.19 4.35 -0.69
N SER A 427 -34.24 3.12 -1.21
CA SER A 427 -34.96 2.01 -0.56
C SER A 427 -34.17 1.21 0.49
N LEU A 428 -32.87 1.46 0.69
CA LEU A 428 -32.05 0.62 1.59
C LEU A 428 -31.23 1.38 2.65
N PHE A 429 -30.94 2.67 2.47
CA PHE A 429 -30.02 3.40 3.36
C PHE A 429 -30.47 4.84 3.65
N GLY A 430 -31.40 5.03 4.59
CA GLY A 430 -31.52 6.29 5.34
C GLY A 430 -31.77 7.57 4.53
N PRO A 431 -31.60 8.77 5.15
CA PRO A 431 -31.95 10.05 4.54
C PRO A 431 -31.15 10.32 3.26
N PRO A 432 -31.69 11.09 2.30
CA PRO A 432 -31.12 11.24 0.96
C PRO A 432 -29.80 12.01 0.90
N TRP A 433 -29.33 12.54 2.04
CA TRP A 433 -28.11 13.33 2.15
C TRP A 433 -27.01 12.53 2.83
N GLU A 434 -25.87 12.39 2.14
CA GLU A 434 -24.62 12.06 2.79
C GLU A 434 -24.13 13.32 3.50
N THR A 435 -23.94 13.23 4.81
CA THR A 435 -23.51 14.38 5.61
C THR A 435 -22.18 14.10 6.29
N SER A 436 -21.34 15.13 6.37
CA SER A 436 -20.13 15.09 7.19
C SER A 436 -20.49 15.15 8.69
N LYS A 437 -19.48 14.95 9.54
CA LYS A 437 -19.59 15.37 10.94
C LYS A 437 -19.74 16.89 11.06
N TRP A 438 -20.15 17.36 12.24
CA TRP A 438 -20.19 18.78 12.56
C TRP A 438 -18.79 19.36 12.78
N TYR A 439 -18.58 20.56 12.24
CA TYR A 439 -17.36 21.35 12.33
C TYR A 439 -17.64 22.66 13.04
N ALA A 440 -16.68 23.13 13.83
CA ALA A 440 -16.78 24.46 14.44
C ALA A 440 -16.77 25.54 13.35
N MET A 441 -17.71 26.50 13.44
CA MET A 441 -17.80 27.60 12.50
C MET A 441 -16.69 28.63 12.79
N PRO A 442 -15.93 29.10 11.76
CA PRO A 442 -14.96 30.17 11.96
C PRO A 442 -15.68 31.46 12.35
N SER A 443 -15.02 32.33 13.13
CA SER A 443 -15.59 33.62 13.56
C SER A 443 -15.98 34.53 12.40
N SER A 444 -15.24 34.46 11.29
CA SER A 444 -15.56 35.18 10.05
C SER A 444 -16.77 34.62 9.30
N ARG A 445 -17.20 33.39 9.61
CA ARG A 445 -18.18 32.59 8.86
C ARG A 445 -17.86 32.40 7.38
N GLN A 446 -16.66 32.79 6.95
CA GLN A 446 -16.18 32.60 5.59
C GLN A 446 -15.50 31.25 5.49
N LEU A 447 -15.96 30.45 4.54
CA LEU A 447 -15.40 29.17 4.17
C LEU A 447 -14.98 29.23 2.71
N THR A 448 -13.90 28.54 2.36
CA THR A 448 -13.52 28.33 0.96
C THR A 448 -13.67 26.85 0.65
N PHE A 449 -14.55 26.54 -0.28
CA PHE A 449 -14.77 25.20 -0.79
C PHE A 449 -14.09 25.04 -2.14
N ASP A 450 -13.19 24.09 -2.24
CA ASP A 450 -12.61 23.61 -3.49
C ASP A 450 -13.40 22.36 -3.91
N LEU A 451 -14.15 22.48 -5.01
CA LEU A 451 -15.13 21.51 -5.46
C LEU A 451 -14.77 21.01 -6.86
N VAL A 452 -14.58 19.70 -6.99
CA VAL A 452 -14.37 19.05 -8.29
C VAL A 452 -15.57 18.18 -8.63
N LEU A 453 -16.44 18.68 -9.49
CA LEU A 453 -17.52 17.88 -10.07
C LEU A 453 -16.98 17.18 -11.32
N ALA A 454 -16.44 15.99 -11.15
CA ALA A 454 -15.93 15.23 -12.29
C ALA A 454 -17.07 14.89 -13.29
N PRO A 455 -16.81 14.93 -14.60
CA PRO A 455 -17.84 14.76 -15.63
C PRO A 455 -18.40 13.34 -15.75
N ASN A 456 -17.76 12.34 -15.11
CA ASN A 456 -18.23 10.96 -15.16
C ASN A 456 -19.21 10.69 -13.99
N PRO A 457 -20.41 10.12 -14.22
CA PRO A 457 -21.35 9.78 -13.15
C PRO A 457 -20.79 8.77 -12.13
N ASN A 458 -19.68 8.08 -12.44
CA ASN A 458 -19.00 7.15 -11.53
C ASN A 458 -17.84 7.78 -10.74
N SER A 459 -17.55 9.07 -10.91
CA SER A 459 -16.48 9.74 -10.17
C SER A 459 -17.01 10.42 -8.91
N ALA A 460 -16.30 10.22 -7.80
CA ALA A 460 -16.57 10.83 -6.51
C ALA A 460 -16.54 12.37 -6.61
N LEU A 461 -17.38 13.03 -5.79
CA LEU A 461 -17.21 14.45 -5.50
C LEU A 461 -16.12 14.57 -4.44
N ASP A 462 -15.00 15.19 -4.80
CA ASP A 462 -13.97 15.56 -3.84
C ASP A 462 -14.27 16.98 -3.33
N VAL A 463 -14.29 17.13 -2.00
CA VAL A 463 -14.58 18.40 -1.32
C VAL A 463 -13.46 18.71 -0.35
N VAL A 464 -12.73 19.79 -0.65
CA VAL A 464 -11.67 20.28 0.23
C VAL A 464 -12.05 21.66 0.76
N SER A 465 -12.15 21.80 2.08
CA SER A 465 -12.40 23.07 2.76
C SER A 465 -11.09 23.64 3.31
N ALA A 466 -10.53 24.63 2.60
CA ALA A 466 -9.20 25.16 2.86
C ALA A 466 -9.08 25.90 4.20
N SER A 467 -10.11 26.62 4.64
CA SER A 467 -10.08 27.46 5.86
C SER A 467 -10.12 26.66 7.16
N SER A 468 -10.53 25.39 7.11
CA SER A 468 -10.64 24.51 8.27
C SER A 468 -9.71 23.30 8.21
N GLY A 469 -8.98 23.11 7.11
CA GLY A 469 -8.15 21.92 6.88
C GLY A 469 -8.98 20.63 6.77
N VAL A 470 -10.27 20.74 6.49
CA VAL A 470 -11.20 19.62 6.41
C VAL A 470 -11.20 19.08 4.98
N HIS A 471 -10.89 17.80 4.84
CA HIS A 471 -10.98 17.06 3.59
C HIS A 471 -12.05 15.98 3.76
N GLU A 472 -13.11 16.05 2.96
CA GLU A 472 -14.21 15.08 2.98
C GLU A 472 -14.42 14.55 1.56
N LEU A 473 -14.43 13.23 1.43
CA LEU A 473 -14.66 12.55 0.17
C LEU A 473 -16.06 11.95 0.19
N PHE A 474 -16.92 12.38 -0.74
CA PHE A 474 -18.25 11.82 -0.92
C PHE A 474 -18.20 10.84 -2.10
N TYR A 475 -18.32 9.54 -1.80
CA TYR A 475 -18.28 8.48 -2.81
C TYR A 475 -19.67 8.15 -3.29
N THR A 476 -19.98 8.44 -4.56
CA THR A 476 -21.18 7.91 -5.22
C THR A 476 -20.91 6.50 -5.73
N ALA A 477 -21.07 5.50 -4.87
CA ALA A 477 -20.94 4.09 -5.25
C ALA A 477 -22.31 3.41 -5.30
N ALA A 478 -23.09 3.63 -6.36
CA ALA A 478 -24.18 2.69 -6.67
C ALA A 478 -24.43 2.57 -8.18
N PRO A 479 -24.84 1.37 -8.66
CA PRO A 479 -25.31 1.19 -10.03
C PRO A 479 -26.64 1.93 -10.28
N PRO A 480 -26.94 2.33 -11.53
CA PRO A 480 -28.17 3.05 -11.86
C PRO A 480 -29.42 2.16 -11.67
N ASN A 481 -30.47 2.71 -11.05
CA ASN A 481 -31.81 2.09 -10.93
C ASN A 481 -32.83 2.83 -11.83
N PRO A 482 -33.58 2.13 -12.71
CA PRO A 482 -34.52 2.74 -13.65
C PRO A 482 -35.85 3.30 -13.08
N ASN A 483 -36.12 3.25 -11.77
CA ASN A 483 -37.46 3.58 -11.22
C ASN A 483 -37.50 4.71 -10.16
N LEU A 484 -37.16 5.96 -10.51
CA LEU A 484 -37.29 7.11 -9.58
C LEU A 484 -37.90 8.36 -10.23
N LYS A 485 -39.05 8.83 -9.70
CA LYS A 485 -39.71 10.07 -10.18
C LYS A 485 -40.36 10.97 -9.12
N GLN A 486 -40.27 10.73 -7.80
CA GLN A 486 -41.22 11.38 -6.87
C GLN A 486 -40.72 12.26 -5.71
N THR A 487 -39.42 12.52 -5.51
CA THR A 487 -38.99 13.12 -4.22
C THR A 487 -38.21 14.46 -4.32
N ILE A 488 -38.67 15.44 -5.10
CA ILE A 488 -38.17 16.84 -4.98
C ILE A 488 -39.32 17.83 -5.12
N GLY A 489 -39.81 18.39 -4.01
CA GLY A 489 -40.82 19.46 -4.01
C GLY A 489 -40.24 20.87 -3.93
N ALA A 490 -38.96 21.04 -3.55
CA ALA A 490 -38.43 22.34 -3.11
C ALA A 490 -37.41 23.01 -4.04
N LEU A 491 -36.89 22.33 -5.08
CA LEU A 491 -36.04 22.97 -6.08
C LEU A 491 -36.91 23.66 -7.14
N PRO A 492 -36.64 24.93 -7.50
CA PRO A 492 -37.44 25.64 -8.48
C PRO A 492 -37.41 24.90 -9.83
N ALA A 493 -38.56 24.91 -10.53
CA ALA A 493 -38.80 24.05 -11.69
C ALA A 493 -37.81 24.29 -12.85
N ASN A 494 -37.21 25.49 -12.91
CA ASN A 494 -36.22 25.89 -13.91
C ASN A 494 -34.87 25.16 -13.78
N LEU A 495 -34.52 24.59 -12.62
CA LEU A 495 -33.28 23.81 -12.44
C LEU A 495 -33.40 22.36 -12.92
N ARG A 496 -34.60 21.88 -13.28
CA ARG A 496 -34.85 20.46 -13.59
C ARG A 496 -34.84 20.11 -15.08
N SER A 497 -34.83 21.10 -15.97
CA SER A 497 -35.18 20.89 -17.39
C SER A 497 -34.06 21.19 -18.40
N ASP A 498 -32.86 21.58 -17.97
CA ASP A 498 -31.78 21.97 -18.89
C ASP A 498 -30.52 21.07 -18.72
N PRO A 499 -30.32 20.08 -19.60
CA PRO A 499 -29.14 19.20 -19.58
C PRO A 499 -27.84 19.90 -20.03
N SER A 500 -27.90 21.16 -20.48
CA SER A 500 -26.73 21.99 -20.82
C SER A 500 -26.16 22.77 -19.62
N LEU A 501 -26.73 22.59 -18.43
CA LEU A 501 -26.31 23.29 -17.21
C LEU A 501 -24.86 22.96 -16.81
N THR A 502 -23.94 23.79 -17.29
CA THR A 502 -22.76 24.24 -16.55
C THR A 502 -23.15 24.46 -15.09
N SER A 503 -22.35 23.96 -14.16
CA SER A 503 -22.57 24.10 -12.71
C SER A 503 -23.09 25.49 -12.33
N GLN A 504 -24.32 25.58 -11.81
CA GLN A 504 -24.92 26.86 -11.40
C GLN A 504 -24.86 27.00 -9.88
N LEU A 505 -24.51 28.20 -9.42
CA LEU A 505 -24.68 28.59 -8.02
C LEU A 505 -26.17 28.55 -7.69
N ALA A 506 -26.51 27.97 -6.55
CA ALA A 506 -27.89 27.86 -6.13
C ALA A 506 -28.50 29.28 -5.94
N PRO A 507 -29.59 29.63 -6.62
CA PRO A 507 -30.13 31.00 -6.63
C PRO A 507 -30.72 31.45 -5.28
N VAL A 508 -30.77 30.56 -4.27
CA VAL A 508 -31.47 30.79 -3.00
C VAL A 508 -30.54 30.61 -1.78
N PHE A 509 -29.22 30.72 -1.96
CA PHE A 509 -28.32 30.68 -0.80
C PHE A 509 -28.42 32.01 -0.02
N PRO A 510 -28.83 32.00 1.27
CA PRO A 510 -29.04 33.22 2.07
C PRO A 510 -27.74 33.95 2.48
N GLY A 511 -26.58 33.43 2.10
CA GLY A 511 -25.28 34.06 2.28
C GLY A 511 -24.67 34.58 0.98
N ALA A 512 -23.39 34.95 1.02
CA ALA A 512 -22.65 35.33 -0.18
C ALA A 512 -21.86 34.13 -0.71
N VAL A 513 -21.92 33.88 -2.02
CA VAL A 513 -21.06 32.91 -2.69
C VAL A 513 -20.33 33.61 -3.82
N THR A 514 -19.01 33.66 -3.74
CA THR A 514 -18.16 34.27 -4.78
C THR A 514 -17.25 33.20 -5.38
N PRO A 515 -17.37 32.92 -6.68
CA PRO A 515 -16.46 31.99 -7.35
C PRO A 515 -15.07 32.63 -7.46
N SER A 516 -14.04 31.82 -7.27
CA SER A 516 -12.64 32.18 -7.48
C SER A 516 -12.11 31.54 -8.76
N THR A 517 -11.08 32.16 -9.34
CA THR A 517 -10.41 31.61 -10.53
C THR A 517 -9.69 30.32 -10.16
N VAL A 518 -9.92 29.29 -10.95
CA VAL A 518 -9.21 28.01 -10.83
C VAL A 518 -7.98 28.05 -11.72
N THR A 519 -6.83 27.70 -11.16
CA THR A 519 -5.58 27.54 -11.90
C THR A 519 -5.26 26.06 -12.12
N THR A 520 -4.64 25.74 -13.26
CA THR A 520 -4.11 24.40 -13.57
C THR A 520 -2.57 24.45 -13.65
N PRO A 521 -1.88 24.64 -12.52
CA PRO A 521 -0.45 24.96 -12.48
C PRO A 521 0.44 23.83 -13.01
N ILE A 522 0.05 22.57 -12.86
CA ILE A 522 0.82 21.45 -13.43
C ILE A 522 0.70 21.55 -14.94
N CYS A 523 -0.52 21.57 -15.48
CA CYS A 523 -0.72 21.57 -16.92
C CYS A 523 -0.04 22.76 -17.62
N SER A 524 -0.10 23.97 -17.03
CA SER A 524 0.56 25.15 -17.59
C SER A 524 2.09 25.07 -17.57
N SER A 525 2.67 24.21 -16.72
CA SER A 525 4.11 23.94 -16.67
C SER A 525 4.55 22.84 -17.64
N LEU A 526 3.63 22.08 -18.23
CA LEU A 526 3.98 20.99 -19.14
C LEU A 526 4.39 21.53 -20.51
N VAL A 527 5.51 21.04 -21.03
CA VAL A 527 6.05 21.41 -22.34
C VAL A 527 5.58 20.37 -23.37
N PRO A 528 4.77 20.76 -24.38
CA PRO A 528 4.32 19.85 -25.41
C PRO A 528 5.47 19.37 -26.32
N PRO A 529 5.36 18.20 -26.94
CA PRO A 529 6.29 17.76 -27.98
C PRO A 529 6.28 18.78 -29.13
N LYS A 530 7.46 19.09 -29.66
CA LYS A 530 7.58 19.88 -30.90
C LYS A 530 7.06 19.01 -32.04
N ASN A 531 5.98 19.45 -32.69
CA ASN A 531 5.44 18.82 -33.89
C ASN A 531 6.39 18.93 -35.08
#